data_AF-A0A1R3I5V5-F1
#
_entry.id   AF-A0A1R3I5V5-F1
#
_cell.length_a   1.000
_cell.length_b   1.000
_cell.length_c   1.000
_cell.angle_alpha   90.00
_cell.angle_beta   90.00
_cell.angle_gamma   90.00
#
_symmetry.space_group_name_H-M   'P 1'
#
loop_
_entity.id
_entity.type
_entity.pdbx_description
1 polymer ?
#
loop_
_entity_poly.entity_id
_entity_poly.type
_entity_poly.pdbx_seq_one_letter_code
_entity_poly.pdbx_strand_id
1 'polypeptide(L)'
;MTKAFLAHFKYLMDLAPTRDTLINMARKPEESLTAYGQRFREVALMVPGLPEREVNSLFLRTLPKEYFKALLPKMTESYSSLIMTGEAMEAAMKMGYMDDVSEHARRGHRKKEGEPNLSLFSISRNCEKNQHAIEAI
;
A
#
# COMPACT_ATOMS: atom_id res chain seq x y z
N MET A 1 -38.30 11.00 -27.83
CA MET A 1 -36.86 11.27 -27.65
C MET A 1 -36.42 11.11 -26.18
N THR A 2 -37.10 11.74 -25.22
CA THR A 2 -36.71 11.75 -23.79
C THR A 2 -36.74 10.39 -23.07
N LYS A 3 -37.74 9.55 -23.35
CA LYS A 3 -37.88 8.23 -22.68
C LYS A 3 -36.72 7.26 -22.99
N ALA A 4 -36.26 7.23 -24.24
CA ALA A 4 -35.15 6.36 -24.65
C ALA A 4 -33.81 6.81 -24.06
N PHE A 5 -33.56 8.12 -24.01
CA PHE A 5 -32.38 8.69 -23.37
C PHE A 5 -32.33 8.38 -21.86
N LEU A 6 -33.44 8.59 -21.14
CA LEU A 6 -33.51 8.29 -19.71
C LEU A 6 -33.30 6.80 -19.41
N ALA A 7 -33.87 5.91 -20.23
CA ALA A 7 -33.66 4.47 -20.11
C ALA A 7 -32.18 4.10 -20.33
N HIS A 8 -31.54 4.69 -21.34
CA HIS A 8 -30.12 4.45 -21.61
C HIS A 8 -29.22 5.00 -20.50
N PHE A 9 -29.48 6.21 -20.02
CA PHE A 9 -28.73 6.81 -18.92
C PHE A 9 -28.85 5.98 -17.63
N LYS A 10 -30.06 5.54 -17.28
CA LYS A 10 -30.28 4.66 -16.12
C LYS A 10 -29.49 3.35 -16.26
N TYR A 11 -29.52 2.74 -17.45
CA TYR A 11 -28.73 1.54 -17.72
C TYR A 11 -27.22 1.76 -17.55
N LEU A 12 -26.69 2.90 -18.01
CA LEU A 12 -25.28 3.24 -17.79
C LEU A 12 -24.94 3.44 -16.31
N MET A 13 -25.85 4.02 -15.53
CA MET A 13 -25.70 4.15 -14.07
C MET A 13 -25.73 2.79 -13.36
N ASP A 14 -26.61 1.87 -13.81
CA ASP A 14 -26.69 0.51 -13.26
C ASP A 14 -25.42 -0.31 -13.56
N LEU A 15 -24.68 0.05 -14.61
CA LEU A 15 -23.39 -0.54 -14.98
C LEU A 15 -22.17 0.17 -14.38
N ALA A 16 -22.37 1.26 -13.65
CA ALA A 16 -21.25 2.03 -13.11
C ALA A 16 -20.40 1.17 -12.16
N PRO A 17 -19.07 1.35 -12.16
CA PRO A 17 -18.20 0.70 -11.20
C PRO A 17 -18.64 0.97 -9.76
N THR A 18 -18.46 -0.02 -8.91
CA THR A 18 -18.79 0.07 -7.49
C THR A 18 -17.52 0.14 -6.65
N ARG A 19 -17.69 0.37 -5.35
CA ARG A 19 -16.59 0.27 -4.38
C ARG A 19 -15.96 -1.13 -4.39
N ASP A 20 -16.76 -2.19 -4.56
CA ASP A 20 -16.27 -3.56 -4.70
C ASP A 20 -15.43 -3.75 -5.97
N THR A 21 -15.80 -3.09 -7.07
CA THR A 21 -14.99 -3.08 -8.30
C THR A 21 -13.58 -2.55 -8.01
N LEU A 22 -13.46 -1.46 -7.23
CA LEU A 22 -12.17 -0.90 -6.83
C LEU A 22 -11.38 -1.82 -5.90
N ILE A 23 -12.02 -2.44 -4.91
CA ILE A 23 -11.36 -3.36 -3.97
C ILE A 23 -10.77 -4.58 -4.70
N ASN A 24 -11.46 -5.04 -5.74
CA ASN A 24 -11.05 -6.18 -6.55
C ASN A 24 -10.02 -5.81 -7.64
N MET A 25 -9.68 -4.52 -7.80
CA MET A 25 -8.58 -4.15 -8.67
C MET A 25 -7.27 -4.67 -8.09
N ALA A 26 -6.46 -5.26 -8.96
CA ALA A 26 -5.10 -5.66 -8.65
C ALA A 26 -4.14 -5.02 -9.64
N ARG A 27 -2.96 -4.68 -9.13
CA ARG A 27 -1.82 -4.28 -9.94
C ARG A 27 -1.32 -5.50 -10.72
N LYS A 28 -1.09 -5.33 -12.03
CA LYS A 28 -0.48 -6.40 -12.84
C LYS A 28 1.02 -6.50 -12.53
N PRO A 29 1.66 -7.67 -12.67
CA PRO A 29 3.09 -7.84 -12.38
C PRO A 29 3.97 -6.82 -13.09
N GLU A 30 3.65 -6.52 -14.36
CA GLU A 30 4.51 -5.67 -15.22
C GLU A 30 4.07 -4.21 -15.25
N GLU A 31 2.99 -3.88 -14.55
CA GLU A 31 2.46 -2.53 -14.47
C GLU A 31 3.22 -1.76 -13.37
N SER A 32 3.71 -0.55 -13.67
CA SER A 32 4.31 0.31 -12.64
C SER A 32 3.26 0.77 -11.63
N LEU A 33 3.70 1.23 -10.46
CA LEU A 33 2.76 1.77 -9.48
C LEU A 33 2.01 3.00 -10.03
N THR A 34 2.70 3.85 -10.79
CA THR A 34 2.12 5.05 -11.42
C THR A 34 1.03 4.68 -12.43
N ALA A 35 1.28 3.70 -13.31
CA ALA A 35 0.29 3.22 -14.27
C ALA A 35 -0.92 2.59 -13.57
N TYR A 36 -0.68 1.78 -12.53
CA TYR A 36 -1.75 1.20 -11.73
C TYR A 36 -2.57 2.28 -11.02
N GLY A 37 -1.91 3.27 -10.41
CA GLY A 37 -2.56 4.38 -9.74
C GLY A 37 -3.43 5.20 -10.69
N GLN A 38 -2.94 5.50 -11.88
CA GLN A 38 -3.74 6.18 -12.89
C GLN A 38 -5.01 5.36 -13.24
N ARG A 39 -4.84 4.08 -13.57
CA ARG A 39 -5.97 3.19 -13.89
C ARG A 39 -6.98 3.08 -12.74
N PHE A 40 -6.49 2.97 -11.51
CA PHE A 40 -7.33 2.94 -10.32
C PHE A 40 -8.14 4.24 -10.18
N ARG A 41 -7.49 5.40 -10.38
CA ARG A 41 -8.15 6.71 -10.28
C ARG A 41 -9.21 6.89 -11.37
N GLU A 42 -8.93 6.46 -12.60
CA GLU A 42 -9.89 6.52 -13.70
C GLU A 42 -11.17 5.74 -13.39
N VAL A 43 -11.04 4.53 -12.84
CA VAL A 43 -12.21 3.73 -12.39
C VAL A 43 -12.90 4.40 -11.20
N ALA A 44 -12.13 4.96 -10.26
CA ALA A 44 -12.68 5.61 -9.07
C ALA A 44 -13.53 6.85 -9.41
N LEU A 45 -13.17 7.60 -10.46
CA LEU A 45 -13.97 8.73 -10.96
C LEU A 45 -15.33 8.31 -11.53
N MET A 46 -15.47 7.05 -11.95
CA MET A 46 -16.74 6.50 -12.44
C MET A 46 -17.65 6.02 -11.30
N VAL A 47 -17.14 5.93 -10.06
CA VAL A 47 -17.93 5.54 -8.89
C VAL A 47 -18.68 6.76 -8.35
N PRO A 48 -20.03 6.76 -8.36
CA PRO A 48 -20.80 7.90 -7.87
C PRO A 48 -20.57 8.18 -6.38
N GLY A 49 -20.29 9.44 -6.04
CA GLY A 49 -20.20 9.90 -4.66
C GLY A 49 -19.01 9.33 -3.87
N LEU A 50 -17.89 9.05 -4.53
CA LEU A 50 -16.68 8.54 -3.90
C LEU A 50 -15.75 9.69 -3.47
N PRO A 51 -15.63 10.01 -2.17
CA PRO A 51 -14.75 11.08 -1.69
C PRO A 51 -13.27 10.69 -1.83
N GLU A 52 -12.39 11.66 -2.02
CA GLU A 52 -10.96 11.41 -2.25
C GLU A 52 -10.30 10.60 -1.15
N ARG A 53 -10.64 10.85 0.13
CA ARG A 53 -10.15 10.05 1.26
C ARG A 53 -10.50 8.56 1.11
N GLU A 54 -11.68 8.26 0.59
CA GLU A 54 -12.10 6.88 0.35
C GLU A 54 -11.36 6.28 -0.85
N VAL A 55 -11.15 7.05 -1.94
CA VAL A 55 -10.29 6.64 -3.07
C VAL A 55 -8.89 6.25 -2.57
N ASN A 56 -8.29 7.09 -1.73
CA ASN A 56 -6.98 6.86 -1.13
C ASN A 56 -6.96 5.60 -0.26
N SER A 57 -8.01 5.39 0.54
CA SER A 57 -8.15 4.19 1.39
C SER A 57 -8.24 2.91 0.57
N LEU A 58 -9.10 2.92 -0.45
CA LEU A 58 -9.33 1.76 -1.30
C LEU A 58 -8.09 1.43 -2.11
N PHE A 59 -7.40 2.44 -2.66
CA PHE A 59 -6.13 2.25 -3.35
C PHE A 59 -5.11 1.53 -2.47
N LEU A 60 -4.92 2.01 -1.22
CA LEU A 60 -3.98 1.42 -0.29
C LEU A 60 -4.30 -0.04 0.06
N ARG A 61 -5.58 -0.42 0.12
CA ARG A 61 -6.02 -1.80 0.36
C ARG A 61 -5.69 -2.76 -0.78
N THR A 62 -5.55 -2.24 -2.00
CA THR A 62 -5.19 -3.05 -3.18
C THR A 62 -3.68 -3.25 -3.34
N LEU A 63 -2.86 -2.53 -2.56
CA LEU A 63 -1.41 -2.64 -2.62
C LEU A 63 -0.86 -3.74 -1.70
N PRO A 64 0.32 -4.28 -2.01
CA PRO A 64 1.04 -5.17 -1.11
C PRO A 64 1.31 -4.53 0.26
N LYS A 65 1.40 -5.35 1.32
CA LYS A 65 1.49 -4.89 2.72
C LYS A 65 2.73 -4.03 2.98
N GLU A 66 3.76 -4.19 2.18
CA GLU A 66 5.03 -3.46 2.22
C GLU A 66 4.79 -1.94 2.07
N TYR A 67 3.80 -1.54 1.27
CA TYR A 67 3.43 -0.14 1.03
C TYR A 67 2.65 0.49 2.19
N PHE A 68 2.03 -0.32 3.05
CA PHE A 68 1.07 0.17 4.04
C PHE A 68 1.69 1.14 5.03
N LYS A 69 2.87 0.82 5.59
CA LYS A 69 3.52 1.65 6.62
C LYS A 69 3.90 3.03 6.10
N ALA A 70 4.38 3.13 4.86
CA ALA A 70 4.84 4.39 4.28
C ALA A 70 3.69 5.24 3.73
N LEU A 71 2.64 4.61 3.18
CA LEU A 71 1.54 5.32 2.53
C LEU A 71 0.38 5.63 3.47
N LEU A 72 0.22 4.92 4.59
CA LEU A 72 -0.86 5.18 5.55
C LEU A 72 -0.89 6.65 6.04
N PRO A 73 0.25 7.28 6.42
CA PRO A 73 0.25 8.70 6.79
C PRO A 73 -0.12 9.63 5.62
N LYS A 74 0.15 9.22 4.39
CA LYS A 74 -0.12 9.98 3.16
C LYS A 74 -1.56 9.86 2.67
N MET A 75 -2.33 8.93 3.21
CA MET A 75 -3.71 8.66 2.82
C MET A 75 -4.64 9.88 3.00
N THR A 76 -4.34 10.76 3.96
CA THR A 76 -5.14 11.97 4.24
C THR A 76 -4.71 13.20 3.45
N GLU A 77 -3.61 13.12 2.70
CA GLU A 77 -3.12 14.22 1.85
C GLU A 77 -3.85 14.17 0.49
N SER A 78 -3.11 14.12 -0.62
CA SER A 78 -3.67 14.02 -1.97
C SER A 78 -3.42 12.65 -2.58
N TYR A 79 -4.25 12.26 -3.56
CA TYR A 79 -3.98 11.07 -4.36
C TYR A 79 -2.58 11.13 -5.02
N SER A 80 -2.16 12.32 -5.48
CA SER A 80 -0.83 12.54 -6.07
C SER A 80 0.31 12.23 -5.09
N SER A 81 0.19 12.68 -3.83
CA SER A 81 1.18 12.39 -2.78
C SER A 81 1.38 10.89 -2.56
N LEU A 82 0.30 10.09 -2.64
CA LEU A 82 0.37 8.64 -2.54
C LEU A 82 1.12 8.01 -3.71
N ILE A 83 0.83 8.46 -4.93
CA ILE A 83 1.49 7.96 -6.13
C ILE A 83 2.98 8.29 -6.11
N MET A 84 3.36 9.53 -5.81
CA MET A 84 4.77 9.93 -5.73
C MET A 84 5.55 9.14 -4.67
N THR A 85 4.98 8.99 -3.47
CA THR A 85 5.64 8.24 -2.38
C THR A 85 5.78 6.76 -2.73
N GLY A 86 4.74 6.18 -3.34
CA GLY A 86 4.77 4.78 -3.73
C GLY A 86 5.70 4.51 -4.92
N GLU A 87 5.83 5.43 -5.87
CA GLU A 87 6.79 5.35 -6.97
C GLU A 87 8.24 5.36 -6.43
N ALA A 88 8.52 6.24 -5.48
CA ALA A 88 9.82 6.28 -4.80
C ALA A 88 10.10 4.96 -4.05
N MET A 89 9.10 4.37 -3.39
CA MET A 89 9.22 3.05 -2.77
C MET A 89 9.48 1.94 -3.80
N GLU A 90 8.77 1.94 -4.93
CA GLU A 90 8.97 0.96 -5.99
C GLU A 90 10.42 1.04 -6.53
N ALA A 91 10.94 2.26 -6.72
CA ALA A 91 12.32 2.47 -7.11
C ALA A 91 13.30 1.97 -6.03
N ALA A 92 13.06 2.28 -4.75
CA ALA A 92 13.89 1.82 -3.64
C ALA A 92 13.92 0.29 -3.51
N MET A 93 12.79 -0.38 -3.72
CA MET A 93 12.69 -1.84 -3.77
C MET A 93 13.51 -2.42 -4.92
N LYS A 94 13.39 -1.85 -6.13
CA LYS A 94 14.18 -2.27 -7.31
C LYS A 94 15.69 -2.07 -7.10
N MET A 95 16.08 -1.05 -6.32
CA MET A 95 17.47 -0.77 -5.97
C MET A 95 17.99 -1.59 -4.77
N GLY A 96 17.16 -2.42 -4.12
CA GLY A 96 17.56 -3.26 -3.00
C GLY A 96 17.64 -2.55 -1.64
N TYR A 97 17.08 -1.33 -1.51
CA TYR A 97 17.08 -0.57 -0.24
C TYR A 97 16.02 -1.04 0.77
N MET A 98 15.03 -1.83 0.34
CA MET A 98 13.91 -2.30 1.17
C MET A 98 13.88 -3.83 1.33
N ASP A 99 15.01 -4.49 1.09
CA ASP A 99 15.16 -5.93 1.21
C ASP A 99 15.56 -6.26 2.66
N ASP A 100 14.58 -6.51 3.53
CA ASP A 100 14.86 -7.03 4.88
C ASP A 100 14.54 -8.53 4.92
N VAL A 101 15.63 -9.32 4.91
CA VAL A 101 15.74 -10.75 5.30
C VAL A 101 15.16 -11.82 4.35
N SER A 102 15.81 -12.10 3.21
CA SER A 102 15.77 -13.47 2.63
C SER A 102 16.91 -13.90 1.69
N GLU A 103 17.88 -13.06 1.30
CA GLU A 103 18.94 -13.46 0.36
C GLU A 103 20.33 -13.62 1.03
N HIS A 104 20.36 -14.26 2.20
CA HIS A 104 21.57 -14.88 2.76
C HIS A 104 21.61 -16.39 2.46
N ALA A 105 20.53 -16.96 1.90
CA ALA A 105 20.41 -18.39 1.65
C ALA A 105 20.95 -18.86 0.28
N ARG A 106 21.55 -17.97 -0.54
CA ARG A 106 22.11 -18.34 -1.85
C ARG A 106 23.62 -18.16 -2.00
N ARG A 107 24.34 -17.84 -0.92
CA ARG A 107 25.82 -17.91 -0.90
C ARG A 107 26.28 -18.77 0.27
N GLY A 108 26.57 -20.06 0.02
CA GLY A 108 27.42 -20.80 0.96
C GLY A 108 27.22 -22.30 1.11
N HIS A 109 27.15 -23.09 0.02
CA HIS A 109 27.56 -24.50 0.13
C HIS A 109 29.09 -24.62 -0.03
N ARG A 110 29.83 -24.30 1.04
CA ARG A 110 30.99 -25.09 1.49
C ARG A 110 31.45 -24.64 2.88
N LYS A 111 31.19 -25.53 3.83
CA LYS A 111 31.60 -25.58 5.24
C LYS A 111 33.02 -25.05 5.49
N LYS A 112 33.20 -24.28 6.57
CA LYS A 112 34.16 -24.59 7.65
C LYS A 112 33.65 -24.05 8.99
N GLU A 113 33.93 -24.84 10.01
CA GLU A 113 33.39 -24.89 11.36
C GLU A 113 33.88 -23.74 12.26
N GLY A 114 33.08 -23.42 13.28
CA GLY A 114 33.41 -22.50 14.35
C GLY A 114 32.17 -22.02 15.11
N GLU A 115 31.64 -22.85 16.01
CA GLU A 115 30.74 -22.42 17.11
C GLU A 115 31.49 -21.48 18.08
N PRO A 116 30.82 -20.64 18.93
CA PRO A 116 29.61 -21.03 19.66
C PRO A 116 28.54 -19.96 19.95
N ASN A 117 27.43 -20.50 20.48
CA ASN A 117 26.45 -19.94 21.43
C ASN A 117 25.19 -19.23 20.92
N LEU A 118 24.13 -20.05 20.93
CA LEU A 118 22.88 -19.87 21.68
C LEU A 118 22.39 -18.43 21.94
N SER A 119 21.23 -18.08 21.38
CA SER A 119 19.97 -18.22 22.13
C SER A 119 18.78 -17.73 21.30
N LEU A 120 17.94 -18.70 20.93
CA LEU A 120 16.51 -18.48 20.82
C LEU A 120 16.00 -18.04 22.20
N PHE A 121 15.04 -17.11 22.23
CA PHE A 121 14.41 -16.51 23.42
C PHE A 121 15.22 -15.41 24.14
N SER A 122 15.10 -14.16 23.67
CA SER A 122 14.53 -13.04 24.43
C SER A 122 14.91 -11.69 23.81
N ILE A 123 14.10 -11.12 22.91
CA ILE A 123 14.11 -9.65 22.74
C ILE A 123 12.95 -9.10 23.56
N SER A 124 13.36 -8.84 24.79
CA SER A 124 12.72 -8.07 25.84
C SER A 124 11.85 -6.92 25.31
N ARG A 125 10.65 -6.84 25.90
CA ARG A 125 9.98 -5.60 26.26
C ARG A 125 11.01 -4.49 26.50
N ASN A 126 10.94 -3.43 25.71
CA ASN A 126 11.50 -2.14 26.10
C ASN A 126 10.67 -1.00 25.51
N CYS A 127 9.37 -1.00 25.81
CA CYS A 127 8.48 0.11 25.54
C CYS A 127 7.65 0.36 26.81
N GLU A 128 8.27 0.94 27.86
CA GLU A 128 7.52 1.47 29.03
C GLU A 128 8.39 2.25 30.06
N LYS A 129 9.35 3.07 29.62
CA LYS A 129 10.10 3.94 30.57
C LYS A 129 10.33 5.37 30.09
N ASN A 130 9.35 5.99 29.46
CA ASN A 130 9.36 7.44 29.24
C ASN A 130 8.00 8.08 29.52
N GLN A 131 7.47 7.82 30.72
CA GLN A 131 6.46 8.68 31.33
C GLN A 131 6.78 8.73 32.83
N HIS A 132 7.53 9.76 33.24
CA HIS A 132 7.58 10.38 34.58
C HIS A 132 8.93 11.10 34.73
N ALA A 133 8.98 12.33 34.23
CA ALA A 133 9.97 13.36 34.63
C ALA A 133 9.41 14.75 34.27
N ILE A 134 8.29 15.12 34.89
CA ILE A 134 7.96 16.51 35.17
C ILE A 134 7.66 16.53 36.66
N GLU A 135 8.70 16.71 37.48
CA GLU A 135 8.58 16.95 38.91
C GLU A 135 8.53 18.45 39.18
N ALA A 136 7.60 18.79 40.08
CA ALA A 136 7.65 19.85 41.05
C ALA A 136 8.98 20.63 41.18
N ILE A 137 8.92 21.92 40.84
CA ILE A 137 9.37 23.05 41.67
C ILE A 137 8.31 24.15 41.56
#